data_AF-A0A6V7VNW1-F1
#
_entry.id   AF-A0A6V7VNW1-F1
#
_cell.length_a   1.000
_cell.length_b   1.000
_cell.length_c   1.000
_cell.angle_alpha   90.00
_cell.angle_beta   90.00
_cell.angle_gamma   90.00
#
_symmetry.space_group_name_H-M   'P 1'
#
loop_
_entity.id
_entity.type
_entity.pdbx_description
1 polymer ?
#
loop_
_entity_poly.entity_id
_entity_poly.type
_entity_poly.pdbx_seq_one_letter_code
_entity_poly.pdbx_strand_id
1 'polypeptide(L)'
;MSPILWLSNGVTVSNLIIGTESSSGIWCSGSCTLKNVYFERVCTHAAAFNATTDFTKTDRRSFTYTVEGGAGLHALDKMFVQSGPGKTIINNFCGDGFQKVWRSCGTCNDEVSQNSKQRTVTITNSNFTGKGHVIASGNAPYNDKVSFNNVKIFGYKNRSTRVVYACGEVKPEISEDHLATGASNWYKPGQTGTGTVCNYPASAVKIVN
;
A
#
# COMPACT_ATOMS: atom_id res chain seq x y z
N MET A 1 16.16 7.01 8.45
CA MET A 1 15.23 8.07 8.91
C MET A 1 14.30 7.45 9.95
N SER A 2 14.00 8.17 11.02
CA SER A 2 13.10 7.72 12.09
C SER A 2 11.64 8.09 11.75
N PRO A 3 10.64 7.29 12.16
CA PRO A 3 9.25 7.70 12.03
C PRO A 3 8.93 8.90 12.93
N ILE A 4 7.89 9.64 12.57
CA ILE A 4 7.31 10.67 13.45
C ILE A 4 6.52 10.04 14.61
N LEU A 5 5.94 8.87 14.40
CA LEU A 5 5.20 8.11 15.40
C LEU A 5 5.55 6.63 15.29
N TRP A 6 5.86 6.01 16.42
CA TRP A 6 6.01 4.58 16.55
C TRP A 6 4.84 4.01 17.35
N LEU A 7 4.02 3.18 16.70
CA LEU A 7 2.81 2.62 17.28
C LEU A 7 3.04 1.16 17.69
N SER A 8 2.85 0.87 18.96
CA SER A 8 2.82 -0.49 19.48
C SER A 8 1.59 -1.26 18.97
N ASN A 9 1.66 -2.59 19.01
CA ASN A 9 0.57 -3.48 18.62
C ASN A 9 -0.75 -3.12 19.33
N GLY A 10 -1.82 -2.95 18.56
CA GLY A 10 -3.16 -2.59 19.00
C GLY A 10 -3.45 -1.09 19.02
N VAL A 11 -2.45 -0.22 18.81
CA VAL A 11 -2.64 1.23 18.92
C VAL A 11 -3.47 1.79 17.77
N THR A 12 -4.37 2.72 18.12
CA THR A 12 -5.11 3.55 17.17
C THR A 12 -4.65 5.00 17.28
N VAL A 13 -4.35 5.61 16.14
CA VAL A 13 -4.16 7.06 16.01
C VAL A 13 -5.33 7.60 15.23
N SER A 14 -5.91 8.72 15.70
CA SER A 14 -7.04 9.33 15.02
C SER A 14 -6.99 10.85 14.97
N ASN A 15 -7.57 11.43 13.91
CA ASN A 15 -7.74 12.88 13.73
C ASN A 15 -6.40 13.62 13.80
N LEU A 16 -5.43 13.13 13.03
CA LEU A 16 -4.08 13.65 13.00
C LEU A 16 -3.79 14.26 11.64
N ILE A 17 -3.25 15.47 11.64
CA ILE A 17 -2.70 16.12 10.44
C ILE A 17 -1.18 16.11 10.57
N ILE A 18 -0.50 15.59 9.54
CA ILE A 18 0.95 15.57 9.43
C ILE A 18 1.32 16.53 8.31
N GLY A 19 2.09 17.55 8.69
CA GLY A 19 2.57 18.56 7.76
C GLY A 19 3.61 18.01 6.78
N THR A 20 4.29 18.92 6.08
CA THR A 20 5.16 18.57 4.95
C THR A 20 6.46 17.86 5.31
N GLU A 21 6.93 17.99 6.56
CA GLU A 21 8.14 17.35 7.07
C GLU A 21 7.81 15.98 7.70
N SER A 22 7.22 15.08 6.91
CA SER A 22 6.66 13.83 7.43
C SER A 22 7.70 12.77 7.78
N SER A 23 9.00 13.00 7.57
CA SER A 23 10.09 12.02 7.71
C SER A 23 9.71 10.66 7.09
N SER A 24 9.83 9.54 7.82
CA SER A 24 9.36 8.21 7.39
C SER A 24 7.95 7.86 7.89
N GLY A 25 7.10 8.87 8.14
CA GLY A 25 5.69 8.71 8.48
C GLY A 25 5.45 7.97 9.80
N ILE A 26 4.36 7.22 9.85
CA ILE A 26 3.95 6.43 11.02
C ILE A 26 4.44 4.98 10.87
N TRP A 27 5.08 4.41 11.88
CA TRP A 27 5.44 2.99 11.90
C TRP A 27 4.56 2.23 12.87
N CYS A 28 3.91 1.17 12.38
CA CYS A 28 3.18 0.22 13.20
C CYS A 28 4.05 -1.01 13.47
N SER A 29 4.22 -1.37 14.74
CA SER A 29 4.86 -2.60 15.17
C SER A 29 3.80 -3.58 15.68
N GLY A 30 3.27 -4.38 14.76
CA GLY A 30 2.05 -5.16 14.95
C GLY A 30 0.79 -4.44 14.46
N SER A 31 -0.38 -4.97 14.80
CA SER A 31 -1.69 -4.43 14.37
C SER A 31 -1.84 -2.98 14.79
N CYS A 32 -2.43 -2.13 13.94
CA CYS A 32 -2.66 -0.73 14.26
C CYS A 32 -3.82 -0.18 13.45
N THR A 33 -4.38 0.95 13.89
CA THR A 33 -5.39 1.69 13.12
C THR A 33 -5.01 3.15 12.95
N LEU A 34 -5.01 3.62 11.70
CA LEU A 34 -4.89 5.02 11.33
C LEU A 34 -6.28 5.50 10.90
N LYS A 35 -6.95 6.28 11.74
CA LYS A 35 -8.32 6.74 11.50
C LYS A 35 -8.37 8.24 11.25
N ASN A 36 -8.81 8.66 10.07
CA ASN A 36 -8.86 10.08 9.71
C ASN A 36 -7.49 10.77 9.91
N VAL A 37 -6.44 10.18 9.32
CA VAL A 37 -5.09 10.73 9.33
C VAL A 37 -4.82 11.37 7.96
N TYR A 38 -4.38 12.63 7.97
CA TYR A 38 -4.12 13.41 6.77
C TYR A 38 -2.63 13.74 6.66
N PHE A 39 -2.03 13.44 5.51
CA PHE A 39 -0.64 13.76 5.20
C PHE A 39 -0.60 14.85 4.12
N GLU A 40 -0.24 16.08 4.52
CA GLU A 40 -0.10 17.23 3.60
C GLU A 40 0.93 16.98 2.50
N ARG A 41 2.00 16.26 2.83
CA ARG A 41 2.97 15.75 1.87
C ARG A 41 3.70 14.55 2.46
N VAL A 42 3.81 13.49 1.68
CA VAL A 42 4.53 12.28 2.07
C VAL A 42 5.96 12.33 1.55
N CYS A 43 6.95 12.26 2.46
CA CYS A 43 8.37 12.23 2.11
C CYS A 43 8.77 10.85 1.55
N THR A 44 9.04 9.85 2.40
CA THR A 44 9.40 8.49 1.97
C THR A 44 8.17 7.59 1.87
N HIS A 45 7.48 7.42 3.00
CA HIS A 45 6.18 6.74 3.07
C HIS A 45 5.29 7.30 4.16
N ALA A 46 3.97 7.21 3.97
CA ALA A 46 2.99 7.73 4.93
C ALA A 46 2.89 6.80 6.15
N ALA A 47 2.85 5.48 5.91
CA ALA A 47 3.00 4.50 6.98
C ALA A 47 3.74 3.23 6.56
N ALA A 48 4.46 2.64 7.52
CA ALA A 48 5.05 1.32 7.44
C ALA A 48 4.35 0.36 8.41
N PHE A 49 3.93 -0.79 7.87
CA PHE A 49 3.22 -1.83 8.60
C PHE A 49 4.17 -3.01 8.83
N ASN A 50 4.71 -3.10 10.05
CA ASN A 50 5.75 -4.05 10.43
C ASN A 50 5.22 -5.08 11.42
N ALA A 51 5.95 -6.17 11.58
CA ALA A 51 5.74 -7.09 12.68
C ALA A 51 6.12 -6.44 14.03
N THR A 52 5.77 -7.11 15.13
CA THR A 52 6.30 -6.75 16.44
C THR A 52 7.81 -7.02 16.51
N THR A 53 8.53 -6.31 17.36
CA THR A 53 10.00 -6.45 17.48
C THR A 53 10.47 -7.81 17.98
N ASP A 54 9.59 -8.57 18.64
CA ASP A 54 9.81 -9.94 19.12
C ASP A 54 9.40 -11.01 18.10
N PHE A 55 8.99 -10.61 16.90
CA PHE A 55 8.56 -11.55 15.87
C PHE A 55 9.75 -12.30 15.25
N THR A 56 9.61 -13.61 15.08
CA THR A 56 10.67 -14.48 14.55
C THR A 56 10.19 -15.30 13.35
N LYS A 57 11.10 -15.96 12.64
CA LYS A 57 10.77 -16.80 11.47
C LYS A 57 9.82 -17.98 11.74
N THR A 58 9.77 -18.49 12.99
CA THR A 58 8.89 -19.60 13.39
C THR A 58 7.53 -19.12 13.91
N ASP A 59 7.40 -17.82 14.14
CA ASP A 59 6.19 -17.21 14.63
C ASP A 59 5.02 -17.49 13.68
N ARG A 60 3.79 -17.60 14.20
CA ARG A 60 2.53 -17.81 13.44
C ARG A 60 1.49 -16.70 13.61
N ARG A 61 1.76 -15.67 14.41
CA ARG A 61 0.95 -14.45 14.55
C ARG A 61 0.74 -13.77 13.20
N SER A 62 -0.44 -13.16 13.06
CA SER A 62 -0.83 -12.36 11.92
C SER A 62 -1.37 -11.04 12.43
N PHE A 63 -1.12 -9.95 11.71
CA PHE A 63 -1.49 -8.61 12.14
C PHE A 63 -2.53 -8.01 11.18
N THR A 64 -3.34 -7.09 11.71
CA THR A 64 -4.27 -6.31 10.91
C THR A 64 -3.88 -4.84 11.01
N TYR A 65 -3.54 -4.24 9.88
CA TYR A 65 -3.25 -2.82 9.76
C TYR A 65 -4.42 -2.15 9.08
N THR A 66 -5.03 -1.17 9.72
CA THR A 66 -6.24 -0.52 9.22
C THR A 66 -5.97 0.95 8.92
N VAL A 67 -6.34 1.39 7.73
CA VAL A 67 -6.45 2.80 7.36
C VAL A 67 -7.93 3.07 7.12
N GLU A 68 -8.53 3.91 7.94
CA GLU A 68 -9.96 4.24 7.90
C GLU A 68 -10.14 5.75 7.70
N GLY A 69 -10.50 6.16 6.48
CA GLY A 69 -10.57 7.57 6.12
C GLY A 69 -9.20 8.20 5.91
N GLY A 70 -9.17 9.53 5.91
CA GLY A 70 -7.94 10.31 5.75
C GLY A 70 -7.50 10.47 4.30
N ALA A 71 -6.37 11.16 4.12
CA ALA A 71 -5.80 11.36 2.80
C ALA A 71 -4.28 11.51 2.85
N GLY A 72 -3.62 11.30 1.71
CA GLY A 72 -2.20 11.57 1.57
C GLY A 72 -1.88 12.19 0.22
N LEU A 73 -0.99 13.17 0.23
CA LEU A 73 -0.57 13.88 -0.98
C LEU A 73 0.92 13.65 -1.29
N HIS A 74 1.22 13.58 -2.58
CA HIS A 74 2.56 13.70 -3.16
C HIS A 74 3.61 12.73 -2.60
N ALA A 75 3.23 11.46 -2.38
CA ALA A 75 4.19 10.44 -1.97
C ALA A 75 5.24 10.23 -3.05
N LEU A 76 6.49 10.58 -2.75
CA LEU A 76 7.61 10.40 -3.66
C LEU A 76 7.84 8.92 -3.99
N ASP A 77 7.46 8.02 -3.08
CA ASP A 77 7.46 6.59 -3.28
C ASP A 77 6.13 5.94 -2.89
N LYS A 78 5.89 5.65 -1.60
CA LYS A 78 4.77 4.80 -1.17
C LYS A 78 3.82 5.57 -0.24
N MET A 79 2.51 5.40 -0.33
CA MET A 79 1.64 5.79 0.78
C MET A 79 1.82 4.78 1.92
N PHE A 80 1.66 3.49 1.61
CA PHE A 80 1.72 2.41 2.58
C PHE A 80 2.66 1.30 2.12
N VAL A 81 3.54 0.87 3.02
CA VAL A 81 4.40 -0.30 2.83
C VAL A 81 4.09 -1.34 3.89
N GLN A 82 3.92 -2.60 3.48
CA GLN A 82 3.72 -3.72 4.39
C GLN A 82 4.92 -4.65 4.35
N SER A 83 5.62 -4.75 5.48
CA SER A 83 6.71 -5.70 5.72
C SER A 83 6.26 -6.82 6.65
N GLY A 84 5.44 -6.50 7.66
CA GLY A 84 4.90 -7.50 8.58
C GLY A 84 3.87 -8.44 7.93
N PRO A 85 3.65 -9.62 8.51
CA PRO A 85 2.67 -10.58 8.00
C PRO A 85 1.24 -10.11 8.23
N GLY A 86 0.30 -10.72 7.51
CA GLY A 86 -1.13 -10.50 7.69
C GLY A 86 -1.71 -9.55 6.66
N LYS A 87 -2.71 -8.77 7.07
CA LYS A 87 -3.56 -8.01 6.14
C LYS A 87 -3.55 -6.52 6.42
N THR A 88 -3.56 -5.75 5.35
CA THR A 88 -3.84 -4.32 5.34
C THR A 88 -5.28 -4.09 4.86
N ILE A 89 -6.02 -3.25 5.57
CA ILE A 89 -7.36 -2.79 5.19
C ILE A 89 -7.25 -1.29 4.94
N ILE A 90 -7.59 -0.82 3.74
CA ILE A 90 -7.64 0.59 3.38
C ILE A 90 -9.06 0.90 2.98
N ASN A 91 -9.77 1.68 3.77
CA ASN A 91 -11.15 2.01 3.54
C ASN A 91 -11.35 3.52 3.59
N ASN A 92 -12.15 4.06 2.66
CA ASN A 92 -12.48 5.49 2.59
C ASN A 92 -11.26 6.44 2.48
N PHE A 93 -10.13 5.98 1.92
CA PHE A 93 -8.91 6.80 1.82
C PHE A 93 -8.86 7.57 0.49
N CYS A 94 -8.28 8.77 0.53
CA CYS A 94 -8.01 9.59 -0.66
C CYS A 94 -6.50 9.74 -0.91
N GLY A 95 -6.04 9.47 -2.12
CA GLY A 95 -4.65 9.71 -2.52
C GLY A 95 -4.52 10.63 -3.72
N ASP A 96 -3.61 11.60 -3.66
CA ASP A 96 -3.26 12.47 -4.79
C ASP A 96 -1.74 12.49 -4.99
N GLY A 97 -1.28 12.00 -6.14
CA GLY A 97 0.14 12.01 -6.48
C GLY A 97 0.94 11.00 -5.64
N PHE A 98 1.32 9.88 -6.23
CA PHE A 98 2.03 8.80 -5.52
C PHE A 98 2.72 7.88 -6.52
N GLN A 99 3.86 7.25 -6.18
CA GLN A 99 4.27 6.10 -7.01
C GLN A 99 3.37 4.90 -6.70
N LYS A 100 3.18 4.58 -5.42
CA LYS A 100 2.44 3.39 -4.98
C LYS A 100 1.50 3.74 -3.84
N VAL A 101 0.24 3.32 -3.86
CA VAL A 101 -0.61 3.45 -2.66
C VAL A 101 -0.26 2.36 -1.66
N TRP A 102 -0.19 1.11 -2.09
CA TRP A 102 0.21 0.00 -1.25
C TRP A 102 1.27 -0.88 -1.94
N ARG A 103 2.32 -1.23 -1.19
CA ARG A 103 3.38 -2.13 -1.62
C ARG A 103 3.67 -3.17 -0.55
N SER A 104 3.59 -4.45 -0.91
CA SER A 104 4.19 -5.53 -0.13
C SER A 104 5.71 -5.47 -0.27
N CYS A 105 6.49 -5.39 0.81
CA CYS A 105 7.93 -5.24 0.67
C CYS A 105 8.58 -6.46 -0.01
N GLY A 106 9.43 -6.22 -1.01
CA GLY A 106 10.09 -7.28 -1.79
C GLY A 106 11.40 -7.78 -1.17
N THR A 107 12.26 -6.85 -0.73
CA THR A 107 13.60 -7.16 -0.21
C THR A 107 13.78 -6.85 1.27
N CYS A 108 12.69 -6.53 2.00
CA CYS A 108 12.81 -6.23 3.42
C CYS A 108 13.44 -7.43 4.14
N ASN A 109 14.59 -7.17 4.75
CA ASN A 109 15.42 -8.11 5.52
C ASN A 109 14.79 -8.46 6.88
N ASP A 110 13.47 -8.59 6.94
CA ASP A 110 12.87 -9.23 8.09
C ASP A 110 13.04 -10.75 7.90
N GLU A 111 13.38 -11.47 8.98
CA GLU A 111 13.44 -12.94 9.01
C GLU A 111 12.10 -13.62 8.58
N VAL A 112 11.09 -12.79 8.30
CA VAL A 112 9.72 -13.02 7.84
C VAL A 112 9.63 -13.15 6.31
N SER A 113 10.39 -12.39 5.52
CA SER A 113 10.26 -12.36 4.05
C SER A 113 10.77 -13.63 3.36
N GLN A 114 11.74 -14.33 3.96
CA GLN A 114 12.36 -15.50 3.33
C GLN A 114 11.64 -16.83 3.58
N ASN A 115 10.66 -16.88 4.50
CA ASN A 115 9.86 -18.07 4.81
C ASN A 115 8.34 -17.82 4.60
N SER A 116 8.03 -16.77 3.84
CA SER A 116 6.76 -16.09 3.54
C SER A 116 5.50 -16.51 4.32
N LYS A 117 5.09 -15.61 5.21
CA LYS A 117 3.67 -15.40 5.47
C LYS A 117 3.14 -14.41 4.43
N GLN A 118 2.26 -14.91 3.56
CA GLN A 118 1.47 -14.13 2.60
C GLN A 118 1.01 -12.78 3.17
N ARG A 119 1.17 -11.70 2.40
CA ARG A 119 0.64 -10.37 2.72
C ARG A 119 -0.57 -10.08 1.85
N THR A 120 -1.57 -9.44 2.43
CA THR A 120 -2.79 -9.09 1.68
C THR A 120 -3.19 -7.64 1.89
N VAL A 121 -3.83 -7.06 0.88
CA VAL A 121 -4.48 -5.76 1.00
C VAL A 121 -5.89 -5.82 0.47
N THR A 122 -6.81 -5.19 1.20
CA THR A 122 -8.17 -4.91 0.75
C THR A 122 -8.36 -3.40 0.71
N ILE A 123 -8.67 -2.86 -0.47
CA ILE A 123 -8.90 -1.43 -0.66
C ILE A 123 -10.35 -1.20 -1.06
N THR A 124 -11.08 -0.46 -0.23
CA THR A 124 -12.52 -0.20 -0.40
C THR A 124 -12.86 1.29 -0.38
N ASN A 125 -13.85 1.68 -1.19
CA ASN A 125 -14.44 3.02 -1.17
C ASN A 125 -13.42 4.17 -1.25
N SER A 126 -12.29 3.93 -1.94
CA SER A 126 -11.14 4.82 -1.93
C SER A 126 -10.98 5.52 -3.27
N ASN A 127 -10.50 6.76 -3.23
CA ASN A 127 -10.41 7.65 -4.38
C ASN A 127 -8.95 8.02 -4.65
N PHE A 128 -8.54 7.95 -5.91
CA PHE A 128 -7.18 8.26 -6.31
C PHE A 128 -7.12 9.20 -7.50
N THR A 129 -6.20 10.16 -7.45
CA THR A 129 -5.95 11.11 -8.54
C THR A 129 -4.48 11.53 -8.60
N GLY A 130 -4.16 12.42 -9.53
CA GLY A 130 -2.82 12.92 -9.74
C GLY A 130 -1.88 11.90 -10.37
N LYS A 131 -0.65 12.37 -10.65
CA LYS A 131 0.39 11.56 -11.28
C LYS A 131 0.71 10.38 -10.37
N GLY A 132 0.45 9.17 -10.83
CA GLY A 132 0.86 8.01 -10.07
C GLY A 132 1.09 6.74 -10.85
N HIS A 133 1.85 5.81 -10.25
CA HIS A 133 2.26 4.61 -10.97
C HIS A 133 1.27 3.46 -10.76
N VAL A 134 1.03 3.03 -9.51
CA VAL A 134 0.12 1.92 -9.21
C VAL A 134 -0.65 2.12 -7.91
N ILE A 135 -1.90 1.64 -7.84
CA ILE A 135 -2.61 1.57 -6.56
C ILE A 135 -2.00 0.49 -5.66
N ALA A 136 -2.05 -0.79 -6.05
CA ALA A 136 -1.48 -1.87 -5.23
C ALA A 136 -0.48 -2.74 -6.00
N SER A 137 0.60 -3.16 -5.34
CA SER A 137 1.56 -4.11 -5.93
C SER A 137 2.04 -5.16 -4.91
N GLY A 138 1.79 -6.42 -5.23
CA GLY A 138 2.10 -7.57 -4.37
C GLY A 138 3.11 -8.52 -5.02
N ASN A 139 3.80 -9.30 -4.19
CA ASN A 139 4.84 -10.22 -4.63
C ASN A 139 4.23 -11.59 -4.99
N ALA A 140 4.28 -11.95 -6.28
CA ALA A 140 3.72 -13.23 -6.74
C ALA A 140 4.40 -14.46 -6.09
N PRO A 141 5.74 -14.50 -5.91
CA PRO A 141 6.40 -15.62 -5.22
C PRO A 141 6.03 -15.76 -3.75
N TYR A 142 5.50 -14.71 -3.11
CA TYR A 142 5.03 -14.74 -1.72
C TYR A 142 3.53 -15.06 -1.61
N ASN A 143 2.88 -15.35 -2.74
CA ASN A 143 1.45 -15.59 -2.85
C ASN A 143 0.60 -14.42 -2.34
N ASP A 144 1.11 -13.19 -2.37
CA ASP A 144 0.35 -12.02 -1.89
C ASP A 144 -1.02 -11.89 -2.58
N LYS A 145 -1.97 -11.20 -1.94
CA LYS A 145 -3.30 -10.97 -2.51
C LYS A 145 -3.71 -9.51 -2.46
N VAL A 146 -4.29 -9.04 -3.56
CA VAL A 146 -4.88 -7.70 -3.66
C VAL A 146 -6.37 -7.85 -3.93
N SER A 147 -7.18 -7.13 -3.16
CA SER A 147 -8.62 -7.04 -3.36
C SER A 147 -9.05 -5.57 -3.45
N PHE A 148 -9.92 -5.29 -4.42
CA PHE A 148 -10.51 -3.98 -4.63
C PHE A 148 -12.03 -4.07 -4.53
N ASN A 149 -12.65 -3.03 -3.97
CA ASN A 149 -14.09 -2.83 -4.07
C ASN A 149 -14.42 -1.34 -4.11
N ASN A 150 -15.15 -0.89 -5.12
CA ASN A 150 -15.54 0.51 -5.26
C ASN A 150 -14.34 1.49 -5.17
N VAL A 151 -13.25 1.18 -5.86
CA VAL A 151 -12.12 2.11 -6.01
C VAL A 151 -12.34 2.98 -7.24
N LYS A 152 -12.07 4.28 -7.10
CA LYS A 152 -12.28 5.26 -8.17
C LYS A 152 -10.99 5.99 -8.51
N ILE A 153 -10.73 6.12 -9.80
CA ILE A 153 -9.59 6.88 -10.32
C ILE A 153 -10.10 8.05 -11.14
N PHE A 154 -9.67 9.25 -10.77
CA PHE A 154 -10.05 10.50 -11.42
C PHE A 154 -8.93 11.00 -12.33
N GLY A 155 -9.30 11.76 -13.37
CA GLY A 155 -8.32 12.43 -14.24
C GLY A 155 -7.55 11.50 -15.19
N TYR A 156 -8.01 10.26 -15.38
CA TYR A 156 -7.29 9.24 -16.14
C TYR A 156 -7.07 9.58 -17.63
N LYS A 157 -7.89 10.46 -18.21
CA LYS A 157 -7.73 10.95 -19.60
C LYS A 157 -6.42 11.71 -19.80
N ASN A 158 -5.89 12.38 -18.76
CA ASN A 158 -4.65 13.13 -18.88
C ASN A 158 -3.44 12.19 -18.69
N ARG A 159 -2.76 11.85 -19.78
CA ARG A 159 -1.63 10.91 -19.77
C ARG A 159 -0.44 11.37 -18.92
N SER A 160 -0.23 12.68 -18.73
CA SER A 160 0.90 13.18 -17.93
C SER A 160 0.66 13.13 -16.43
N THR A 161 -0.62 13.06 -16.00
CA THR A 161 -1.01 13.14 -14.59
C THR A 161 -1.93 12.00 -14.16
N ARG A 162 -2.04 10.91 -14.94
CA ARG A 162 -2.89 9.76 -14.57
C ARG A 162 -2.17 8.81 -13.61
N VAL A 163 -2.98 8.05 -12.88
CA VAL A 163 -2.56 6.78 -12.28
C VAL A 163 -2.43 5.74 -13.40
N VAL A 164 -1.24 5.14 -13.56
CA VAL A 164 -0.96 4.25 -14.71
C VAL A 164 -1.61 2.88 -14.56
N TYR A 165 -1.50 2.27 -13.38
CA TYR A 165 -1.95 0.91 -13.09
C TYR A 165 -2.85 0.85 -11.86
N ALA A 166 -3.80 -0.07 -11.88
CA ALA A 166 -4.57 -0.45 -10.70
C ALA A 166 -3.80 -1.46 -9.85
N CYS A 167 -3.21 -2.48 -10.49
CA CYS A 167 -2.54 -3.57 -9.80
C CYS A 167 -1.28 -4.05 -10.52
N GLY A 168 -0.26 -4.44 -9.76
CA GLY A 168 0.95 -5.07 -10.27
C GLY A 168 1.31 -6.35 -9.52
N GLU A 169 1.71 -7.37 -10.27
CA GLU A 169 2.30 -8.60 -9.74
C GLU A 169 3.79 -8.56 -9.96
N VAL A 170 4.58 -8.52 -8.89
CA VAL A 170 6.02 -8.26 -8.99
C VAL A 170 6.86 -9.35 -8.38
N LYS A 171 8.12 -9.44 -8.83
CA LYS A 171 9.13 -10.30 -8.21
C LYS A 171 9.78 -9.57 -7.02
N PRO A 172 10.12 -10.27 -5.91
CA PRO A 172 10.68 -9.66 -4.71
C PRO A 172 12.05 -9.00 -4.92
N GLU A 173 12.86 -9.57 -5.82
CA GLU A 173 14.27 -9.19 -6.07
C GLU A 173 14.43 -7.88 -6.85
N ILE A 174 13.33 -7.33 -7.36
CA ILE A 174 13.40 -6.11 -8.17
C ILE A 174 13.42 -4.93 -7.21
N SER A 175 14.49 -4.14 -7.29
CA SER A 175 14.57 -2.89 -6.53
C SER A 175 13.35 -2.03 -6.85
N GLU A 176 12.88 -1.31 -5.83
CA GLU A 176 11.61 -0.59 -5.87
C GLU A 176 11.56 0.53 -6.93
N ASP A 177 12.71 0.84 -7.54
CA ASP A 177 12.97 1.84 -8.57
C ASP A 177 12.82 1.30 -10.01
N HIS A 178 12.69 -0.03 -10.20
CA HIS A 178 12.66 -0.68 -11.53
C HIS A 178 11.36 -1.46 -11.81
N LEU A 179 10.22 -0.99 -11.31
CA LEU A 179 8.92 -1.66 -11.44
C LEU A 179 8.52 -1.99 -12.89
N ALA A 180 8.94 -1.18 -13.86
CA ALA A 180 8.63 -1.42 -15.28
C ALA A 180 9.27 -2.71 -15.83
N THR A 181 10.37 -3.20 -15.25
CA THR A 181 11.08 -4.40 -15.70
C THR A 181 10.88 -5.61 -14.78
N GLY A 182 10.25 -5.41 -13.62
CA GLY A 182 10.15 -6.42 -12.56
C GLY A 182 8.79 -7.10 -12.35
N ALA A 183 7.75 -6.62 -13.02
CA ALA A 183 6.43 -7.20 -12.90
C ALA A 183 6.24 -8.37 -13.86
N SER A 184 5.64 -9.45 -13.36
CA SER A 184 5.08 -10.49 -14.22
C SER A 184 3.82 -10.02 -14.93
N ASN A 185 2.99 -9.20 -14.26
CA ASN A 185 1.75 -8.67 -14.82
C ASN A 185 1.44 -7.25 -14.31
N TRP A 186 0.94 -6.39 -15.19
CA TRP A 186 0.37 -5.08 -14.86
C TRP A 186 -1.07 -4.97 -15.36
N TYR A 187 -1.97 -4.47 -14.51
CA TYR A 187 -3.37 -4.27 -14.83
C TYR A 187 -3.72 -2.80 -14.79
N LYS A 188 -4.29 -2.28 -15.88
CA LYS A 188 -4.73 -0.88 -15.98
C LYS A 188 -6.05 -0.66 -15.23
N PRO A 189 -6.35 0.59 -14.82
CA PRO A 189 -7.67 0.94 -14.33
C PRO A 189 -8.79 0.54 -15.31
N GLY A 190 -9.87 -0.03 -14.80
CA GLY A 190 -10.97 -0.56 -15.60
C GLY A 190 -10.71 -1.93 -16.25
N GLN A 191 -9.57 -2.58 -15.99
CA GLN A 191 -9.26 -3.92 -16.46
C GLN A 191 -9.56 -4.96 -15.36
N THR A 192 -10.02 -6.15 -15.75
CA THR A 192 -10.11 -7.31 -14.85
C THR A 192 -8.71 -7.82 -14.50
N GLY A 193 -8.44 -7.98 -13.21
CA GLY A 193 -7.28 -8.71 -12.70
C GLY A 193 -7.49 -10.21 -12.84
N THR A 194 -6.55 -10.92 -13.46
CA THR A 194 -6.64 -12.37 -13.75
C THR A 194 -5.46 -13.18 -13.20
N GLY A 195 -4.58 -12.53 -12.44
CA GLY A 195 -3.35 -13.14 -11.97
C GLY A 195 -3.49 -13.73 -10.57
N THR A 196 -2.39 -14.26 -10.03
CA THR A 196 -2.41 -14.91 -8.72
C THR A 196 -2.46 -13.92 -7.57
N VAL A 197 -1.92 -12.71 -7.75
CA VAL A 197 -1.93 -11.61 -6.77
C VAL A 197 -3.10 -10.67 -7.06
N CYS A 198 -3.25 -10.29 -8.32
CA CYS A 198 -4.23 -9.34 -8.81
C CYS A 198 -5.42 -10.08 -9.42
N ASN A 199 -6.41 -10.45 -8.59
CA ASN A 199 -7.63 -11.12 -9.03
C ASN A 199 -8.86 -10.34 -8.57
N TYR A 200 -9.47 -9.59 -9.49
CA TYR A 200 -10.62 -8.73 -9.21
C TYR A 200 -11.36 -8.38 -10.52
N PRO A 201 -12.68 -8.15 -10.49
CA PRO A 201 -13.43 -7.75 -11.68
C PRO A 201 -13.08 -6.32 -12.10
N ALA A 202 -13.15 -6.00 -13.40
CA ALA A 202 -12.98 -4.64 -13.92
C ALA A 202 -13.83 -3.57 -13.19
N SER A 203 -15.02 -3.96 -12.72
CA SER A 203 -15.93 -3.08 -11.97
C SER A 203 -15.41 -2.66 -10.59
N ALA A 204 -14.39 -3.32 -10.05
CA ALA A 204 -13.82 -3.02 -8.75
C ALA A 204 -12.97 -1.72 -8.75
N VAL A 205 -12.40 -1.36 -9.91
CA VAL A 205 -11.57 -0.15 -10.09
C VAL A 205 -12.09 0.65 -11.28
N LYS A 206 -12.86 1.71 -11.01
CA LYS A 206 -13.56 2.49 -12.00
C LYS A 206 -12.81 3.78 -12.32
N ILE A 207 -12.74 4.11 -13.61
CA ILE A 207 -12.34 5.45 -14.04
C ILE A 207 -13.57 6.36 -13.91
N VAL A 208 -13.41 7.48 -13.23
CA VAL A 208 -14.42 8.54 -13.12
C VAL A 208 -13.92 9.73 -13.92
N ASN A 209 -14.68 10.09 -14.94
CA ASN A 209 -14.37 11.18 -15.87
C ASN A 209 -15.31 12.35 -15.65
#